data_AF-A0A0Q8PYP5-F1
#
_entry.id   AF-A0A0Q8PYP5-F1
#
_cell.length_a   1.000
_cell.length_b   1.000
_cell.length_c   1.000
_cell.angle_alpha   90.00
_cell.angle_beta   90.00
_cell.angle_gamma   90.00
#
_symmetry.space_group_name_H-M   'P 1'
#
loop_
_entity.id
_entity.type
_entity.pdbx_description
1 polymer ?
#
loop_
_entity_poly.entity_id
_entity_poly.type
_entity_poly.pdbx_seq_one_letter_code
_entity_poly.pdbx_strand_id
1 'polypeptide(L)'
;MPHTRTLAHRSPLDLRDQFASHPVPVKSGAALQEVLLRVLDRAGTVAPEHAPMWEAFLTILEQNQSDPRSTARCAVLANLVALVAFDETSDYVATSHLVDHLGERRLARLQHRASIALDTSTSLPWASAAARRLLAPDLQARLAADPATTHEAAPLATTCASVARALVFEDLDTEQATAPITSVDALVDLLDTGTLPEWRIHLGMIAASPWGSYADLLVTLAKESGRPVLLASTESSVEQCREWCRDQERDQVAREIRHLVALSGTSQREFSSRIGTSPSRLSTYVRGTVTPSAAMLLRIQRASRTMQRQSTQPTHQAVALSH
;
A
#
# COMPACT_ATOMS: atom_id res chain seq x y z
N MET A 1 13.89 -28.89 28.57
CA MET A 1 14.88 -27.81 28.58
C MET A 1 14.92 -27.21 27.18
N PRO A 2 14.18 -26.14 26.88
CA PRO A 2 14.31 -25.49 25.59
C PRO A 2 15.61 -24.69 25.57
N HIS A 3 16.44 -24.91 24.55
CA HIS A 3 17.65 -24.14 24.32
C HIS A 3 17.27 -22.71 23.95
N THR A 4 17.29 -21.81 24.93
CA THR A 4 17.31 -20.37 24.69
C THR A 4 18.68 -20.06 24.08
N ARG A 5 18.74 -20.07 22.75
CA ARG A 5 19.90 -19.61 22.00
C ARG A 5 19.96 -18.10 22.19
N THR A 6 20.81 -17.65 23.11
CA THR A 6 21.15 -16.23 23.28
C THR A 6 21.77 -15.79 21.96
N LEU A 7 20.96 -15.18 21.08
CA LEU A 7 21.46 -14.51 19.88
C LEU A 7 22.27 -13.33 20.40
N ALA A 8 23.60 -13.40 20.29
CA ALA A 8 24.44 -12.24 20.50
C ALA A 8 24.04 -11.20 19.45
N HIS A 9 23.43 -10.09 19.89
CA HIS A 9 23.04 -9.01 18.99
C HIS A 9 24.25 -8.57 18.18
N ARG A 10 24.19 -8.75 16.85
CA ARG A 10 25.23 -8.26 15.94
C ARG A 10 25.28 -6.74 15.98
N SER A 11 26.49 -6.18 15.88
CA SER A 11 26.63 -4.73 15.83
C SER A 11 26.08 -4.18 14.49
N PRO A 12 25.68 -2.89 14.43
CA PRO A 12 25.26 -2.26 13.18
C PRO A 12 26.32 -2.37 12.06
N LEU A 13 27.61 -2.32 12.42
CA LEU A 13 28.72 -2.46 11.48
C LEU A 13 28.82 -3.88 10.92
N ASP A 14 28.61 -4.91 11.76
CA ASP A 14 28.60 -6.30 11.28
C ASP A 14 27.46 -6.54 10.29
N LEU A 15 26.27 -6.00 10.58
CA LEU A 15 25.12 -6.08 9.69
C LEU A 15 25.39 -5.31 8.39
N ARG A 16 25.97 -4.12 8.47
CA ARG A 16 26.36 -3.32 7.31
C ARG A 16 27.27 -4.11 6.37
N ASP A 17 28.34 -4.71 6.90
CA ASP A 17 29.30 -5.47 6.09
C ASP A 17 28.69 -6.75 5.52
N GLN A 18 27.84 -7.43 6.31
CA GLN A 18 27.08 -8.59 5.84
C GLN A 18 26.18 -8.23 4.65
N PHE A 19 25.38 -7.17 4.75
CA PHE A 19 24.52 -6.73 3.65
C PHE A 19 25.34 -6.22 2.47
N ALA A 20 26.46 -5.54 2.69
CA ALA A 20 27.38 -5.10 1.63
C ALA A 20 27.90 -6.28 0.78
N SER A 21 28.10 -7.44 1.40
CA SER A 21 28.58 -8.66 0.73
C SER A 21 27.53 -9.39 -0.12
N HIS A 22 26.24 -9.01 -0.02
CA HIS A 22 25.19 -9.70 -0.76
C HIS A 22 25.35 -9.53 -2.28
N PRO A 23 25.12 -10.60 -3.05
CA PRO A 23 25.07 -10.48 -4.50
C PRO A 23 23.91 -9.58 -4.88
N VAL A 24 24.22 -8.50 -5.59
CA VAL A 24 23.23 -7.52 -6.03
C VAL A 24 22.79 -7.87 -7.44
N PRO A 25 21.59 -8.44 -7.64
CA PRO A 25 21.09 -8.65 -8.99
C PRO A 25 20.66 -7.30 -9.57
N VAL A 26 21.36 -6.83 -10.61
CA VAL A 26 21.00 -5.66 -11.44
C VAL A 26 21.19 -4.30 -10.72
N LYS A 27 21.27 -3.19 -11.48
CA LYS A 27 21.36 -1.80 -10.98
C LYS A 27 20.33 -1.48 -9.89
N SER A 28 19.12 -2.02 -10.02
CA SER A 28 18.03 -1.81 -9.05
C SER A 28 18.33 -2.33 -7.66
N GLY A 29 19.11 -3.40 -7.51
CA GLY A 29 19.49 -3.90 -6.19
C GLY A 29 20.49 -3.00 -5.48
N ALA A 30 21.35 -2.29 -6.23
CA ALA A 30 22.42 -1.47 -5.65
C ALA A 30 21.85 -0.23 -4.97
N ALA A 31 20.88 0.43 -5.60
CA ALA A 31 20.18 1.57 -5.01
C ALA A 31 19.42 1.19 -3.72
N LEU A 32 18.77 0.02 -3.70
CA LEU A 32 18.08 -0.47 -2.50
C LEU A 32 19.06 -0.77 -1.36
N GLN A 33 20.19 -1.40 -1.67
CA GLN A 33 21.23 -1.68 -0.70
C GLN A 33 21.85 -0.38 -0.15
N GLU A 34 22.07 0.62 -0.99
CA GLU A 34 22.61 1.91 -0.59
C GLU A 34 21.73 2.63 0.45
N VAL A 35 20.40 2.61 0.27
CA VAL A 35 19.45 3.15 1.26
C VAL A 35 19.64 2.48 2.62
N LEU A 36 19.76 1.15 2.65
CA LEU A 36 20.00 0.40 3.89
C LEU A 36 21.34 0.76 4.54
N LEU A 37 22.43 0.79 3.77
CA LEU A 37 23.77 1.04 4.29
C LEU A 37 23.90 2.46 4.86
N ARG A 38 23.35 3.48 4.18
CA ARG A 38 23.37 4.87 4.68
C ARG A 38 22.65 5.03 6.02
N VAL A 39 21.61 4.25 6.26
CA VAL A 39 20.90 4.25 7.55
C VAL A 39 21.77 3.60 8.63
N LEU A 40 22.38 2.45 8.36
CA LEU A 40 23.30 1.78 9.29
C LEU A 40 24.54 2.63 9.61
N ASP A 41 25.05 3.40 8.65
CA ASP A 41 26.18 4.33 8.85
C ASP A 41 25.86 5.44 9.87
N ARG A 42 24.59 5.76 10.06
CA ARG A 42 24.10 6.74 11.04
C ARG A 42 23.73 6.12 12.40
N ALA A 43 24.05 4.86 12.65
CA ALA A 43 23.72 4.18 13.92
C ALA A 43 24.17 4.96 15.18
N GLY A 44 25.32 5.66 15.09
CA GLY A 44 25.87 6.43 16.20
C GLY A 44 25.15 7.76 16.49
N THR A 45 24.23 8.20 15.63
CA THR A 45 23.49 9.48 15.78
C THR A 45 22.04 9.27 16.21
N VAL A 46 21.62 8.03 16.45
CA VAL A 46 20.26 7.70 16.88
C VAL A 46 19.98 8.29 18.26
N ALA A 47 18.94 9.13 18.34
CA ALA A 47 18.53 9.73 19.60
C ALA A 47 18.05 8.66 20.60
N PRO A 48 18.26 8.83 21.92
CA PRO A 48 17.87 7.83 22.93
C PRO A 48 16.38 7.45 22.90
N GLU A 49 15.51 8.40 22.53
CA GLU A 49 14.06 8.17 22.37
C GLU A 49 13.70 7.19 21.25
N HIS A 50 14.60 6.99 20.28
CA HIS A 50 14.43 6.05 19.17
C HIS A 50 15.17 4.72 19.38
N ALA A 51 15.90 4.55 20.50
CA ALA A 51 16.68 3.33 20.77
C ALA A 51 15.85 2.03 20.70
N PRO A 52 14.62 1.95 21.28
CA PRO A 52 13.81 0.72 21.19
C PRO A 52 13.42 0.35 19.76
N MET A 53 13.10 1.35 18.92
CA MET A 53 12.82 1.12 17.50
C MET A 53 14.09 0.65 16.79
N TRP A 54 15.22 1.29 17.06
CA TRP A 54 16.49 0.95 16.44
C TRP A 54 16.89 -0.50 16.76
N GLU A 55 16.74 -0.94 18.00
CA GLU A 55 16.99 -2.33 18.41
C GLU A 55 16.05 -3.33 17.69
N ALA A 56 14.76 -2.99 17.57
CA ALA A 56 13.81 -3.80 16.80
C ALA A 56 14.18 -3.86 15.32
N PHE A 57 14.60 -2.75 14.74
CA PHE A 57 15.10 -2.64 13.37
C PHE A 57 16.30 -3.56 13.14
N LEU A 58 17.33 -3.49 14.00
CA LEU A 58 18.52 -4.35 13.91
C LEU A 58 18.15 -5.82 14.04
N THR A 59 17.23 -6.16 14.95
CA THR A 59 16.74 -7.54 15.12
C THR A 59 16.08 -8.08 13.85
N ILE A 60 15.24 -7.26 13.19
CA ILE A 60 14.60 -7.64 11.92
C ILE A 60 15.65 -7.79 10.82
N LEU A 61 16.64 -6.90 10.74
CA LEU A 61 17.73 -7.01 9.77
C LEU A 61 18.53 -8.30 9.97
N GLU A 62 18.88 -8.64 11.21
CA GLU A 62 19.62 -9.86 11.55
C GLU A 62 18.87 -11.12 11.12
N GLN A 63 17.54 -11.14 11.28
CA GLN A 63 16.69 -12.25 10.82
C GLN A 63 16.65 -12.40 9.30
N ASN A 64 16.91 -11.32 8.55
CA ASN A 64 16.85 -11.29 7.08
C ASN A 64 18.24 -11.27 6.41
N GLN A 65 19.32 -11.23 7.20
CA GLN A 65 20.69 -10.99 6.73
C GLN A 65 21.27 -12.09 5.82
N SER A 66 20.60 -13.22 5.66
CA SER A 66 21.07 -14.33 4.80
C SER A 66 20.22 -14.52 3.55
N ASP A 67 19.13 -13.76 3.38
CA ASP A 67 18.26 -13.86 2.21
C ASP A 67 18.45 -12.63 1.29
N PRO A 68 19.15 -12.76 0.15
CA PRO A 68 19.31 -11.68 -0.81
C PRO A 68 17.99 -11.14 -1.38
N ARG A 69 16.89 -11.90 -1.31
CA ARG A 69 15.57 -11.44 -1.75
C ARG A 69 14.94 -10.45 -0.76
N SER A 70 15.47 -10.37 0.45
CA SER A 70 15.00 -9.45 1.49
C SER A 70 15.50 -8.02 1.31
N THR A 71 16.44 -7.74 0.40
CA THR A 71 17.07 -6.41 0.24
C THR A 71 16.05 -5.29 0.07
N ALA A 72 15.03 -5.48 -0.77
CA ALA A 72 13.98 -4.48 -0.95
C ALA A 72 13.19 -4.22 0.34
N ARG A 73 12.88 -5.27 1.10
CA ARG A 73 12.18 -5.15 2.39
C ARG A 73 13.05 -4.43 3.42
N CYS A 74 14.33 -4.78 3.51
CA CYS A 74 15.28 -4.17 4.44
C CYS A 74 15.53 -2.70 4.09
N ALA A 75 15.61 -2.35 2.80
CA ALA A 75 15.73 -0.97 2.33
C ALA A 75 14.51 -0.12 2.69
N VAL A 76 13.30 -0.65 2.48
CA VAL A 76 12.05 0.03 2.85
C VAL A 76 11.95 0.21 4.37
N LEU A 77 12.30 -0.82 5.13
CA LEU A 77 12.36 -0.76 6.59
C LEU A 77 13.36 0.31 7.06
N ALA A 78 14.55 0.35 6.47
CA ALA A 78 15.58 1.34 6.78
C ALA A 78 15.11 2.77 6.46
N ASN A 79 14.47 2.98 5.31
CA ASN A 79 13.90 4.28 4.96
C ASN A 79 12.79 4.71 5.93
N LEU A 80 11.90 3.79 6.33
CA LEU A 80 10.86 4.08 7.32
C LEU A 80 11.48 4.52 8.66
N VAL A 81 12.50 3.80 9.15
CA VAL A 81 13.25 4.17 10.36
C VAL A 81 13.90 5.54 10.20
N ALA A 82 14.51 5.80 9.04
CA ALA A 82 15.22 7.04 8.80
C ALA A 82 14.32 8.28 8.78
N LEU A 83 13.16 8.18 8.12
CA LEU A 83 12.15 9.24 8.10
C LEU A 83 11.70 9.64 9.51
N VAL A 84 11.69 8.69 10.44
CA VAL A 84 11.24 8.94 11.81
C VAL A 84 12.39 9.39 12.71
N ALA A 85 13.52 8.68 12.66
CA ALA A 85 14.62 8.84 13.61
C ALA A 85 15.62 9.95 13.24
N PHE A 86 15.73 10.30 11.95
CA PHE A 86 16.67 11.30 11.46
C PHE A 86 15.97 12.50 10.83
N ASP A 87 14.92 12.26 10.02
CA ASP A 87 14.15 13.32 9.34
C ASP A 87 15.05 14.29 8.53
N GLU A 88 16.02 13.74 7.79
CA GLU A 88 16.92 14.54 6.95
C GLU A 88 16.40 14.58 5.49
N THR A 89 16.78 15.62 4.73
CA THR A 89 16.42 15.77 3.31
C THR A 89 16.81 14.54 2.47
N SER A 90 17.94 13.90 2.81
CA SER A 90 18.42 12.68 2.17
C SER A 90 17.46 11.49 2.33
N ASP A 91 16.66 11.45 3.40
CA ASP A 91 15.67 10.38 3.66
C ASP A 91 14.44 10.50 2.76
N TYR A 92 14.07 11.72 2.39
CA TYR A 92 13.01 12.00 1.42
C TYR A 92 13.46 11.68 -0.01
N VAL A 93 14.73 11.96 -0.34
CA VAL A 93 15.35 11.51 -1.60
C VAL A 93 15.36 9.98 -1.68
N ALA A 94 15.72 9.29 -0.60
CA ALA A 94 15.65 7.84 -0.52
C ALA A 94 14.22 7.32 -0.74
N THR A 95 13.21 8.00 -0.19
CA THR A 95 11.79 7.68 -0.44
C THR A 95 11.45 7.76 -1.92
N SER A 96 11.86 8.83 -2.60
CA SER A 96 11.63 9.01 -4.04
C SER A 96 12.32 7.93 -4.87
N HIS A 97 13.59 7.63 -4.58
CA HIS A 97 14.30 6.53 -5.23
C HIS A 97 13.63 5.17 -5.02
N LEU A 98 13.08 4.91 -3.83
CA LEU A 98 12.33 3.68 -3.58
C LEU A 98 11.05 3.61 -4.43
N VAL A 99 10.39 4.74 -4.65
CA VAL A 99 9.23 4.83 -5.57
C VAL A 99 9.63 4.48 -7.00
N ASP A 100 10.75 5.01 -7.51
CA ASP A 100 11.22 4.70 -8.86
C ASP A 100 11.44 3.18 -9.08
N HIS A 101 11.86 2.48 -8.04
CA HIS A 101 12.20 1.06 -8.11
C HIS A 101 11.03 0.12 -7.80
N LEU A 102 10.15 0.51 -6.87
CA LEU A 102 9.09 -0.36 -6.35
C LEU A 102 7.69 0.05 -6.83
N GLY A 103 7.51 1.32 -7.15
CA GLY A 103 6.21 1.97 -7.30
C GLY A 103 5.59 2.35 -5.94
N GLU A 104 4.78 3.40 -5.95
CA GLU A 104 4.16 4.00 -4.75
C GLU A 104 3.38 2.99 -3.90
N ARG A 105 2.43 2.27 -4.53
CA ARG A 105 1.57 1.29 -3.83
C ARG A 105 2.37 0.16 -3.19
N ARG A 106 3.44 -0.30 -3.84
CA ARG A 106 4.28 -1.38 -3.31
C ARG A 106 5.14 -0.89 -2.15
N LEU A 107 5.68 0.33 -2.26
CA LEU A 107 6.43 0.96 -1.19
C LEU A 107 5.56 1.13 0.05
N ALA A 108 4.38 1.74 -0.08
CA ALA A 108 3.43 1.94 1.02
C ALA A 108 3.04 0.63 1.71
N ARG A 109 2.74 -0.44 0.96
CA ARG A 109 2.47 -1.78 1.51
C ARG A 109 3.65 -2.33 2.30
N LEU A 110 4.87 -2.19 1.78
CA LEU A 110 6.07 -2.66 2.47
C LEU A 110 6.35 -1.83 3.73
N GLN A 111 6.14 -0.52 3.69
CA GLN A 111 6.24 0.37 4.85
C GLN A 111 5.20 0.02 5.92
N HIS A 112 3.95 -0.24 5.53
CA HIS A 112 2.92 -0.67 6.47
C HIS A 112 3.28 -2.01 7.14
N ARG A 113 3.72 -3.01 6.37
CA ARG A 113 4.17 -4.30 6.93
C ARG A 113 5.41 -4.14 7.81
N ALA A 114 6.31 -3.22 7.47
CA ALA A 114 7.46 -2.88 8.28
C ALA A 114 7.05 -2.23 9.60
N SER A 115 6.07 -1.32 9.58
CA SER A 115 5.59 -0.66 10.79
C SER A 115 4.96 -1.65 11.76
N ILE A 116 4.14 -2.60 11.29
CA ILE A 116 3.57 -3.67 12.13
C ILE A 116 4.67 -4.44 12.87
N ALA A 117 5.83 -4.63 12.25
CA ALA A 117 6.96 -5.32 12.88
C ALA A 117 7.75 -4.45 13.87
N LEU A 118 7.71 -3.12 13.74
CA LEU A 118 8.42 -2.15 14.58
C LEU A 118 7.57 -1.58 15.72
N ASP A 119 6.24 -1.55 15.55
CA ASP A 119 5.28 -0.97 16.49
C ASP A 119 5.13 -1.89 17.72
N THR A 120 6.11 -1.83 18.60
CA THR A 120 6.15 -2.57 19.88
C THR A 120 5.47 -1.82 21.04
N SER A 121 5.12 -0.54 20.85
CA SER A 121 4.45 0.34 21.83
C SER A 121 3.24 1.06 21.21
N THR A 122 2.18 1.24 22.01
CA THR A 122 0.91 1.87 21.63
C THR A 122 0.91 3.40 21.67
N SER A 123 1.96 4.05 22.21
CA SER A 123 1.92 5.50 22.49
C SER A 123 2.07 6.40 21.25
N LEU A 124 2.66 5.91 20.16
CA LEU A 124 2.59 6.53 18.84
C LEU A 124 3.08 5.52 17.77
N PRO A 125 2.20 4.98 16.90
CA PRO A 125 2.64 4.04 15.86
C PRO A 125 3.59 4.74 14.90
N TRP A 126 4.74 4.13 14.60
CA TRP A 126 5.81 4.72 13.81
C TRP A 126 5.42 5.00 12.38
N ALA A 127 4.47 4.24 11.82
CA ALA A 127 3.85 4.60 10.54
C ALA A 127 3.17 5.97 10.59
N SER A 128 2.55 6.33 11.73
CA SER A 128 1.94 7.64 11.92
C SER A 128 2.98 8.74 11.94
N ALA A 129 4.10 8.52 12.64
CA ALA A 129 5.22 9.45 12.64
C ALA A 129 5.76 9.64 11.20
N ALA A 130 6.01 8.54 10.47
CA ALA A 130 6.51 8.61 9.10
C ALA A 130 5.53 9.34 8.16
N ALA A 131 4.24 9.03 8.23
CA ALA A 131 3.21 9.69 7.42
C ALA A 131 3.15 11.20 7.71
N ARG A 132 3.23 11.61 8.98
CA ARG A 132 3.26 13.04 9.36
C ARG A 132 4.49 13.75 8.80
N ARG A 133 5.67 13.12 8.81
CA ARG A 133 6.90 13.68 8.23
C ARG A 133 6.77 13.87 6.72
N LEU A 134 6.26 12.85 6.03
CA LEU A 134 6.02 12.89 4.57
C LEU A 134 4.93 13.88 4.15
N LEU A 135 3.99 14.20 5.04
CA LEU A 135 2.90 15.18 4.84
C LEU A 135 3.18 16.53 5.51
N ALA A 136 4.40 16.75 6.02
CA ALA A 136 4.71 17.97 6.75
C ALA A 136 4.49 19.20 5.84
N PRO A 137 3.70 20.21 6.27
CA PRO A 137 3.35 21.35 5.42
C PRO A 137 4.55 22.15 4.91
N ASP A 138 5.65 22.13 5.65
CA ASP A 138 6.89 22.82 5.37
C ASP A 138 7.93 21.95 4.61
N LEU A 139 7.62 20.69 4.31
CA LEU A 139 8.56 19.76 3.69
C LEU A 139 9.13 20.29 2.37
N GLN A 140 8.28 20.83 1.49
CA GLN A 140 8.75 21.42 0.23
C GLN A 140 9.72 22.59 0.47
N ALA A 141 9.46 23.43 1.48
CA ALA A 141 10.33 24.55 1.81
C ALA A 141 11.67 24.07 2.39
N ARG A 142 11.65 23.03 3.24
CA ARG A 142 12.85 22.38 3.78
C ARG A 142 13.73 21.79 2.68
N LEU A 143 13.12 21.09 1.72
CA LEU A 143 13.82 20.56 0.54
C LEU A 143 14.36 21.69 -0.35
N ALA A 144 13.59 22.77 -0.54
CA ALA A 144 14.04 23.90 -1.35
C ALA A 144 15.28 24.60 -0.74
N ALA A 145 15.39 24.61 0.59
CA ALA A 145 16.49 25.23 1.32
C ALA A 145 17.80 24.42 1.29
N ASP A 146 17.75 23.11 1.00
CA ASP A 146 18.92 22.26 0.90
C ASP A 146 19.50 22.26 -0.53
N PRO A 147 20.75 22.71 -0.74
CA PRO A 147 21.41 22.72 -2.05
C PRO A 147 21.36 21.40 -2.81
N ALA A 148 21.32 20.26 -2.12
CA ALA A 148 21.25 18.94 -2.74
C ALA A 148 19.88 18.64 -3.36
N THR A 149 18.80 19.29 -2.90
CA THR A 149 17.42 19.00 -3.31
C THR A 149 16.66 20.21 -3.85
N THR A 150 17.26 21.42 -3.84
CA THR A 150 16.60 22.67 -4.28
C THR A 150 15.90 22.55 -5.64
N HIS A 151 16.54 21.92 -6.62
CA HIS A 151 15.98 21.79 -7.98
C HIS A 151 14.85 20.77 -8.10
N GLU A 152 14.72 19.86 -7.14
CA GLU A 152 13.75 18.76 -7.14
C GLU A 152 12.78 18.85 -5.95
N ALA A 153 12.79 19.94 -5.19
CA ALA A 153 12.01 20.08 -3.96
C ALA A 153 10.51 19.85 -4.16
N ALA A 154 9.93 20.43 -5.22
CA ALA A 154 8.51 20.26 -5.54
C ALA A 154 8.13 18.83 -5.98
N PRO A 155 8.82 18.19 -6.94
CA PRO A 155 8.53 16.80 -7.30
C PRO A 155 8.78 15.84 -6.12
N LEU A 156 9.86 16.02 -5.34
CA LEU A 156 10.13 15.20 -4.16
C LEU A 156 9.02 15.31 -3.11
N ALA A 157 8.57 16.52 -2.78
CA ALA A 157 7.46 16.72 -1.83
C ALA A 157 6.16 16.09 -2.36
N THR A 158 5.91 16.17 -3.67
CA THR A 158 4.75 15.53 -4.32
C THR A 158 4.83 14.01 -4.20
N THR A 159 5.99 13.40 -4.47
CA THR A 159 6.20 11.96 -4.30
C THR A 159 6.03 11.54 -2.85
N CYS A 160 6.58 12.29 -1.89
CA CYS A 160 6.43 12.01 -0.46
C CYS A 160 4.96 12.03 -0.02
N ALA A 161 4.21 13.06 -0.43
CA ALA A 161 2.78 13.15 -0.16
C ALA A 161 2.00 11.99 -0.80
N SER A 162 2.38 11.54 -2.00
CA SER A 162 1.77 10.38 -2.67
C SER A 162 2.02 9.08 -1.90
N VAL A 163 3.25 8.85 -1.43
CA VAL A 163 3.60 7.68 -0.61
C VAL A 163 2.87 7.70 0.73
N ALA A 164 2.85 8.84 1.41
CA ALA A 164 2.13 8.97 2.68
C ALA A 164 0.63 8.70 2.53
N ARG A 165 0.04 9.21 1.45
CA ARG A 165 -1.35 8.95 1.10
C ARG A 165 -1.60 7.46 0.84
N ALA A 166 -0.75 6.81 0.04
CA ALA A 166 -0.83 5.38 -0.18
C ALA A 166 -0.69 4.60 1.13
N LEU A 167 0.17 5.05 2.04
CA LEU A 167 0.34 4.45 3.37
C LEU A 167 -0.90 4.63 4.25
N VAL A 168 -1.53 5.80 4.24
CA VAL A 168 -2.78 6.07 4.97
C VAL A 168 -3.89 5.09 4.54
N PHE A 169 -4.01 4.84 3.25
CA PHE A 169 -5.03 3.97 2.64
C PHE A 169 -4.65 2.48 2.56
N GLU A 170 -3.46 2.11 3.03
CA GLU A 170 -3.06 0.70 3.05
C GLU A 170 -3.87 -0.04 4.14
N ASP A 171 -4.47 -1.18 3.77
CA ASP A 171 -5.21 -2.07 4.68
C ASP A 171 -6.42 -1.40 5.37
N LEU A 172 -7.22 -0.65 4.59
CA LEU A 172 -8.51 -0.17 5.08
C LEU A 172 -9.46 -1.34 5.34
N ASP A 173 -9.91 -1.45 6.59
CA ASP A 173 -10.98 -2.35 7.00
C ASP A 173 -12.33 -1.63 6.91
N THR A 174 -13.15 -2.01 5.94
CA THR A 174 -14.50 -1.45 5.75
C THR A 174 -15.55 -2.07 6.66
N GLU A 175 -15.23 -3.18 7.33
CA GLU A 175 -16.12 -3.85 8.28
C GLU A 175 -15.91 -3.33 9.70
N GLN A 176 -14.70 -2.82 10.00
CA GLN A 176 -14.42 -2.14 11.26
C GLN A 176 -15.15 -0.79 11.33
N ALA A 177 -15.88 -0.57 12.43
CA ALA A 177 -16.59 0.67 12.69
C ALA A 177 -16.30 1.20 14.10
N THR A 178 -16.38 2.52 14.24
CA THR A 178 -16.34 3.23 15.53
C THR A 178 -17.45 4.27 15.60
N ALA A 179 -17.57 4.96 16.72
CA ALA A 179 -18.51 6.08 16.85
C ALA A 179 -18.18 7.16 15.80
N PRO A 180 -19.16 7.65 15.03
CA PRO A 180 -18.92 8.69 14.04
C PRO A 180 -18.46 9.98 14.74
N ILE A 181 -17.56 10.71 14.08
CA ILE A 181 -17.21 12.06 14.51
C ILE A 181 -18.40 12.99 14.26
N THR A 182 -18.87 13.65 15.31
CA THR A 182 -20.05 14.53 15.26
C THR A 182 -19.76 15.98 15.66
N SER A 183 -18.51 16.34 15.92
CA SER A 183 -18.10 17.69 16.30
C SER A 183 -16.85 18.14 15.57
N VAL A 184 -16.73 19.46 15.40
CA VAL A 184 -15.54 20.10 14.83
C VAL A 184 -14.30 19.78 15.67
N ASP A 185 -14.40 19.86 16.99
CA ASP A 185 -13.29 19.62 17.91
C ASP A 185 -12.72 18.20 17.77
N ALA A 186 -13.58 17.19 17.66
CA ALA A 186 -13.14 15.81 17.47
C ALA A 186 -12.49 15.57 16.09
N LEU A 187 -12.98 16.24 15.04
CA LEU A 187 -12.35 16.19 13.72
C LEU A 187 -10.97 16.87 13.71
N VAL A 188 -10.86 18.01 14.39
CA VAL A 188 -9.60 18.74 14.57
C VAL A 188 -8.60 17.90 15.37
N ASP A 189 -9.03 17.29 16.47
CA ASP A 189 -8.18 16.43 17.30
C ASP A 189 -7.67 15.22 16.50
N LEU A 190 -8.54 14.55 15.72
CA LEU A 190 -8.10 13.46 14.84
C LEU A 190 -7.01 13.92 13.86
N LEU A 191 -7.11 15.13 13.28
CA LEU A 191 -6.10 15.66 12.36
C LEU A 191 -4.79 16.02 13.06
N ASP A 192 -4.88 16.71 14.18
CA ASP A 192 -3.69 17.28 14.83
C ASP A 192 -2.95 16.22 15.67
N THR A 193 -3.67 15.27 16.29
CA THR A 193 -3.10 14.30 17.25
C THR A 193 -3.35 12.84 16.89
N GLY A 194 -4.33 12.54 16.03
CA GLY A 194 -4.75 11.18 15.69
C GLY A 194 -3.69 10.33 14.99
N THR A 195 -3.75 9.04 15.26
CA THR A 195 -2.83 8.02 14.70
C THR A 195 -3.36 7.44 13.39
N LEU A 196 -2.48 6.82 12.58
CA LEU A 196 -2.92 6.16 11.35
C LEU A 196 -3.99 5.07 11.58
N PRO A 197 -3.89 4.20 12.60
CA PRO A 197 -4.98 3.25 12.89
C PRO A 197 -6.33 3.95 13.13
N GLU A 198 -6.38 5.03 13.91
CA GLU A 198 -7.61 5.79 14.16
C GLU A 198 -8.15 6.42 12.88
N TRP A 199 -7.27 7.03 12.08
CA TRP A 199 -7.61 7.57 10.76
C TRP A 199 -8.20 6.50 9.84
N ARG A 200 -7.60 5.30 9.82
CA ARG A 200 -8.04 4.19 8.96
C ARG A 200 -9.42 3.67 9.34
N ILE A 201 -9.81 3.69 10.61
CA ILE A 201 -11.17 3.31 11.01
C ILE A 201 -12.18 4.26 10.37
N HIS A 202 -11.95 5.57 10.47
CA HIS A 202 -12.86 6.55 9.87
C HIS A 202 -12.84 6.53 8.34
N LEU A 203 -11.67 6.35 7.72
CA LEU A 203 -11.58 6.14 6.27
C LEU A 203 -12.25 4.84 5.83
N GLY A 204 -12.19 3.78 6.62
CA GLY A 204 -12.91 2.51 6.40
C GLY A 204 -14.43 2.72 6.42
N MET A 205 -14.95 3.48 7.38
CA MET A 205 -16.36 3.87 7.42
C MET A 205 -16.78 4.68 6.19
N ILE A 206 -15.93 5.59 5.69
CA ILE A 206 -16.19 6.32 4.44
C ILE A 206 -16.11 5.36 3.24
N ALA A 207 -15.11 4.49 3.18
CA ALA A 207 -14.93 3.54 2.09
C ALA A 207 -16.08 2.52 1.99
N ALA A 208 -16.70 2.17 3.12
CA ALA A 208 -17.88 1.32 3.18
C ALA A 208 -19.14 2.00 2.58
N SER A 209 -19.21 3.34 2.65
CA SER A 209 -20.29 4.13 2.04
C SER A 209 -19.79 5.50 1.55
N PRO A 210 -19.07 5.56 0.39
CA PRO A 210 -18.35 6.76 -0.06
C PRO A 210 -19.24 7.94 -0.48
N TRP A 211 -20.52 7.66 -0.69
CA TRP A 211 -21.58 8.62 -0.99
C TRP A 211 -22.62 8.68 0.14
N GLY A 212 -22.28 8.15 1.32
CA GLY A 212 -23.13 8.11 2.50
C GLY A 212 -23.05 9.38 3.35
N SER A 213 -23.97 9.47 4.31
CA SER A 213 -24.11 10.63 5.20
C SER A 213 -22.88 10.90 6.07
N TYR A 214 -22.07 9.88 6.38
CA TYR A 214 -20.86 10.08 7.19
C TYR A 214 -19.80 10.90 6.43
N ALA A 215 -19.63 10.66 5.13
CA ALA A 215 -18.73 11.44 4.29
C ALA A 215 -19.18 12.92 4.20
N ASP A 216 -20.49 13.13 4.02
CA ASP A 216 -21.09 14.47 3.96
C ASP A 216 -20.99 15.20 5.31
N LEU A 217 -21.15 14.49 6.42
CA LEU A 217 -21.00 15.02 7.78
C LEU A 217 -19.56 15.53 8.00
N LEU A 218 -18.54 14.72 7.68
CA LEU A 218 -17.15 15.14 7.85
C LEU A 218 -16.81 16.38 7.02
N VAL A 219 -17.28 16.45 5.77
CA VAL A 219 -17.08 17.65 4.93
C VAL A 219 -17.80 18.86 5.54
N THR A 220 -18.99 18.67 6.10
CA THR A 220 -19.74 19.74 6.77
C THR A 220 -19.01 20.25 8.02
N LEU A 221 -18.55 19.36 8.90
CA LEU A 221 -17.75 19.71 10.07
C LEU A 221 -16.44 20.40 9.68
N ALA A 222 -15.77 19.94 8.61
CA ALA A 222 -14.56 20.56 8.11
C ALA A 222 -14.81 21.99 7.59
N LYS A 223 -15.96 22.24 6.94
CA LYS A 223 -16.39 23.60 6.55
C LYS A 223 -16.66 24.48 7.76
N GLU A 224 -17.39 23.96 8.75
CA GLU A 224 -17.73 24.67 9.99
C GLU A 224 -16.49 25.04 10.81
N SER A 225 -15.41 24.27 10.72
CA SER A 225 -14.14 24.57 11.39
C SER A 225 -13.49 25.89 10.95
N GLY A 226 -13.82 26.39 9.75
CA GLY A 226 -13.16 27.55 9.15
C GLY A 226 -11.67 27.34 8.81
N ARG A 227 -11.11 26.13 8.93
CA ARG A 227 -9.72 25.79 8.60
C ARG A 227 -9.61 25.30 7.16
N PRO A 228 -9.04 26.06 6.20
CA PRO A 228 -8.98 25.65 4.79
C PRO A 228 -8.21 24.35 4.57
N VAL A 229 -7.15 24.11 5.35
CA VAL A 229 -6.33 22.89 5.26
C VAL A 229 -7.12 21.65 5.68
N LEU A 230 -7.93 21.75 6.75
CA LEU A 230 -8.77 20.65 7.21
C LEU A 230 -9.85 20.32 6.17
N LEU A 231 -10.49 21.34 5.60
CA LEU A 231 -11.47 21.17 4.53
C LEU A 231 -10.87 20.46 3.31
N ALA A 232 -9.75 20.97 2.79
CA ALA A 232 -9.08 20.38 1.62
C ALA A 232 -8.64 18.93 1.89
N SER A 233 -8.11 18.64 3.09
CA SER A 233 -7.68 17.29 3.47
C SER A 233 -8.86 16.33 3.60
N THR A 234 -9.98 16.79 4.14
CA THR A 234 -11.21 15.99 4.29
C THR A 234 -11.84 15.69 2.92
N GLU A 235 -12.02 16.71 2.08
CA GLU A 235 -12.57 16.52 0.72
C GLU A 235 -11.67 15.61 -0.13
N SER A 236 -10.34 15.79 -0.03
CA SER A 236 -9.39 14.91 -0.72
C SER A 236 -9.49 13.47 -0.23
N SER A 237 -9.63 13.25 1.08
CA SER A 237 -9.77 11.91 1.67
C SER A 237 -11.06 11.21 1.22
N VAL A 238 -12.17 11.96 1.15
CA VAL A 238 -13.46 11.43 0.64
C VAL A 238 -13.34 11.04 -0.84
N GLU A 239 -12.75 11.90 -1.69
CA GLU A 239 -12.58 11.54 -3.11
C GLU A 239 -11.65 10.34 -3.29
N GLN A 240 -10.61 10.22 -2.47
CA GLN A 240 -9.74 9.04 -2.48
C GLN A 240 -10.48 7.77 -2.04
N CYS A 241 -11.36 7.84 -1.03
CA CYS A 241 -12.21 6.69 -0.67
C CYS A 241 -13.12 6.27 -1.82
N ARG A 242 -13.66 7.23 -2.58
CA ARG A 242 -14.47 6.96 -3.78
C ARG A 242 -13.64 6.29 -4.87
N GLU A 243 -12.44 6.78 -5.14
CA GLU A 243 -11.55 6.17 -6.13
C GLU A 243 -11.11 4.75 -5.71
N TRP A 244 -10.77 4.58 -4.42
CA TRP A 244 -10.47 3.27 -3.86
C TRP A 244 -11.64 2.30 -4.02
N CYS A 245 -12.87 2.74 -3.76
CA CYS A 245 -14.07 1.93 -3.94
C CYS A 245 -14.26 1.53 -5.42
N ARG A 246 -14.10 2.47 -6.37
CA ARG A 246 -14.14 2.18 -7.81
C ARG A 246 -13.09 1.15 -8.20
N ASP A 247 -11.86 1.26 -7.69
CA ASP A 247 -10.80 0.28 -7.94
C ASP A 247 -11.17 -1.12 -7.40
N GLN A 248 -11.73 -1.20 -6.20
CA GLN A 248 -12.20 -2.47 -5.61
C GLN A 248 -13.33 -3.11 -6.42
N GLU A 249 -14.31 -2.31 -6.87
CA GLU A 249 -15.41 -2.77 -7.72
C GLU A 249 -14.88 -3.31 -9.07
N ARG A 250 -13.93 -2.61 -9.69
CA ARG A 250 -13.25 -3.06 -10.92
C ARG A 250 -12.55 -4.41 -10.73
N ASP A 251 -11.83 -4.56 -9.62
CA ASP A 251 -11.15 -5.79 -9.27
C ASP A 251 -12.13 -6.93 -8.97
N GLN A 252 -13.27 -6.65 -8.32
CA GLN A 252 -14.34 -7.61 -8.08
C GLN A 252 -14.94 -8.10 -9.40
N VAL A 253 -15.23 -7.19 -10.33
CA VAL A 253 -15.71 -7.56 -11.67
C VAL A 253 -14.68 -8.42 -12.40
N ALA A 254 -13.39 -8.08 -12.34
CA ALA A 254 -12.34 -8.86 -12.96
C ALA A 254 -12.20 -10.27 -12.35
N ARG A 255 -12.33 -10.39 -11.01
CA ARG A 255 -12.37 -11.68 -10.30
C ARG A 255 -13.55 -12.53 -10.75
N GLU A 256 -14.73 -11.94 -10.83
CA GLU A 256 -15.94 -12.64 -11.28
C GLU A 256 -15.81 -13.13 -12.72
N ILE A 257 -15.28 -12.31 -13.63
CA ILE A 257 -15.04 -12.72 -15.03
C ILE A 257 -14.04 -13.88 -15.10
N ARG A 258 -12.95 -13.83 -14.33
CA ARG A 258 -11.99 -14.93 -14.23
C ARG A 258 -12.65 -16.21 -13.74
N HIS A 259 -13.49 -16.10 -12.72
CA HIS A 259 -14.24 -17.21 -12.17
C HIS A 259 -15.19 -17.82 -13.22
N LEU A 260 -15.97 -17.00 -13.92
CA LEU A 260 -16.90 -17.45 -14.96
C LEU A 260 -16.20 -18.09 -16.16
N VAL A 261 -15.03 -17.56 -16.56
CA VAL A 261 -14.19 -18.18 -17.60
C VAL A 261 -13.68 -19.54 -17.14
N ALA A 262 -13.15 -19.63 -15.92
CA ALA A 262 -12.66 -20.88 -15.36
C ALA A 262 -13.76 -21.94 -15.26
N LEU A 263 -14.94 -21.58 -14.76
CA LEU A 263 -16.09 -22.48 -14.67
C LEU A 263 -16.58 -22.97 -16.03
N SER A 264 -16.38 -22.21 -17.11
CA SER A 264 -16.83 -22.63 -18.45
C SER A 264 -16.10 -23.87 -18.96
N GLY A 265 -14.92 -24.19 -18.41
CA GLY A 265 -14.07 -25.29 -18.88
C GLY A 265 -13.44 -25.08 -20.27
N THR A 266 -13.54 -23.88 -20.84
CA THR A 266 -13.10 -23.59 -22.21
C THR A 266 -11.88 -22.69 -22.28
N SER A 267 -11.22 -22.67 -23.43
CA SER A 267 -10.11 -21.75 -23.66
C SER A 267 -10.61 -20.29 -23.71
N GLN A 268 -9.75 -19.35 -23.33
CA GLN A 268 -10.07 -17.92 -23.42
C GLN A 268 -10.47 -17.48 -24.84
N ARG A 269 -9.90 -18.10 -25.87
CA ARG A 269 -10.24 -17.83 -27.27
C ARG A 269 -11.68 -18.25 -27.60
N GLU A 270 -12.05 -19.47 -27.23
CA GLU A 270 -13.40 -20.00 -27.44
C GLU A 270 -14.44 -19.20 -26.65
N PHE A 271 -14.14 -18.90 -25.39
CA PHE A 271 -14.99 -18.06 -24.55
C PHE A 271 -15.20 -16.67 -25.15
N SER A 272 -14.12 -16.03 -25.64
CA SER A 272 -14.20 -14.70 -26.27
C SER A 272 -15.08 -14.70 -27.53
N SER A 273 -14.99 -15.75 -28.34
CA SER A 273 -15.85 -15.93 -29.52
C SER A 273 -17.31 -16.05 -29.11
N ARG A 274 -17.61 -16.84 -28.07
CA ARG A 274 -18.97 -17.08 -27.57
C ARG A 274 -19.67 -15.80 -27.07
N ILE A 275 -18.93 -14.87 -26.48
CA ILE A 275 -19.47 -13.60 -25.97
C ILE A 275 -19.42 -12.45 -27.01
N GLY A 276 -18.86 -12.72 -28.21
CA GLY A 276 -18.75 -11.75 -29.29
C GLY A 276 -17.70 -10.67 -29.03
N THR A 277 -16.52 -11.04 -28.53
CA THR A 277 -15.39 -10.11 -28.34
C THR A 277 -14.05 -10.74 -28.74
N SER A 278 -13.00 -9.95 -28.85
CA SER A 278 -11.67 -10.46 -29.15
C SER A 278 -10.99 -11.07 -27.91
N PRO A 279 -10.06 -12.02 -28.07
CA PRO A 279 -9.26 -12.54 -26.95
C PRO A 279 -8.50 -11.42 -26.21
N SER A 280 -7.99 -10.42 -26.95
CA SER A 280 -7.28 -9.28 -26.37
C SER A 280 -8.19 -8.43 -25.46
N ARG A 281 -9.44 -8.19 -25.87
CA ARG A 281 -10.41 -7.42 -25.09
C ARG A 281 -10.98 -8.22 -23.91
N LEU A 282 -11.14 -9.53 -24.05
CA LEU A 282 -11.43 -10.38 -22.89
C LEU A 282 -10.26 -10.37 -21.89
N SER A 283 -9.03 -10.33 -22.38
CA SER A 283 -7.83 -10.25 -21.55
C SER A 283 -7.76 -8.97 -20.73
N THR A 284 -8.20 -7.82 -21.29
CA THR A 284 -8.28 -6.57 -20.52
C THR A 284 -9.37 -6.61 -19.45
N TYR A 285 -10.50 -7.27 -19.71
CA TYR A 285 -11.54 -7.50 -18.70
C TYR A 285 -11.06 -8.40 -17.56
N VAL A 286 -10.40 -9.52 -17.90
CA VAL A 286 -9.83 -10.47 -16.94
C VAL A 286 -8.78 -9.82 -16.03
N ARG A 287 -8.00 -8.88 -16.57
CA ARG A 287 -7.01 -8.11 -15.81
C ARG A 287 -7.59 -6.92 -15.04
N GLY A 288 -8.86 -6.57 -15.21
CA GLY A 288 -9.47 -5.38 -14.58
C GLY A 288 -9.00 -4.04 -15.15
N THR A 289 -8.19 -4.03 -16.21
CA THR A 289 -7.72 -2.79 -16.85
C THR A 289 -8.87 -2.05 -17.54
N VAL A 290 -9.94 -2.77 -17.91
CA VAL A 290 -11.17 -2.19 -18.45
C VAL A 290 -12.36 -2.90 -17.79
N THR A 291 -13.34 -2.14 -17.32
CA THR A 291 -14.63 -2.71 -16.87
C THR A 291 -15.54 -2.94 -18.08
N PRO A 292 -16.08 -4.14 -18.29
CA PRO A 292 -17.06 -4.34 -19.35
C PRO A 292 -18.35 -3.58 -19.05
N SER A 293 -19.13 -3.24 -20.09
CA SER A 293 -20.48 -2.75 -19.89
C SER A 293 -21.38 -3.80 -19.24
N ALA A 294 -22.46 -3.38 -18.58
CA ALA A 294 -23.43 -4.29 -17.97
C ALA A 294 -23.96 -5.35 -18.97
N ALA A 295 -24.21 -4.93 -20.22
CA ALA A 295 -24.65 -5.84 -21.28
C ALA A 295 -23.60 -6.90 -21.67
N MET A 296 -22.31 -6.57 -21.61
CA MET A 296 -21.24 -7.53 -21.82
C MET A 296 -21.08 -8.47 -20.63
N LEU A 297 -21.21 -7.97 -19.39
CA LEU A 297 -21.17 -8.80 -18.18
C LEU A 297 -22.29 -9.86 -18.18
N LEU A 298 -23.53 -9.46 -18.55
CA LEU A 298 -24.64 -10.40 -18.71
C LEU A 298 -24.38 -11.46 -19.79
N ARG A 299 -23.71 -11.10 -20.89
CA ARG A 299 -23.30 -12.06 -21.93
C ARG A 299 -22.27 -13.05 -21.41
N ILE A 300 -21.27 -12.58 -20.66
CA ILE A 300 -20.25 -13.42 -20.01
C ILE A 300 -20.92 -14.45 -19.08
N GLN A 301 -21.84 -14.00 -18.21
CA GLN A 301 -22.58 -14.88 -17.29
C GLN A 301 -23.40 -15.94 -18.04
N ARG A 302 -24.15 -15.55 -19.09
CA ARG A 302 -24.97 -16.47 -19.89
C ARG A 302 -24.10 -17.48 -20.66
N ALA A 303 -23.00 -17.03 -21.25
CA ALA A 303 -22.06 -17.88 -21.96
C ALA A 303 -21.46 -18.93 -21.02
N SER A 304 -20.95 -18.52 -19.85
CA SER A 304 -20.41 -19.43 -18.84
C SER A 304 -21.42 -20.50 -18.44
N ARG A 305 -22.66 -20.13 -18.09
CA ARG A 305 -23.73 -21.10 -17.75
C ARG A 305 -24.07 -22.06 -18.89
N THR A 306 -24.09 -21.57 -20.13
CA THR A 306 -24.41 -22.40 -21.30
C THR A 306 -23.31 -23.42 -21.56
N MET A 307 -22.04 -23.00 -21.47
CA MET A 307 -20.89 -23.86 -21.70
C MET A 307 -20.72 -24.89 -20.58
N GLN A 308 -20.97 -24.52 -19.33
CA GLN A 308 -21.05 -25.47 -18.20
C GLN A 308 -22.09 -26.56 -18.43
N ARG A 309 -23.27 -26.20 -18.95
CA ARG A 309 -24.31 -27.20 -19.27
C ARG A 309 -23.85 -28.15 -20.38
N GLN A 310 -23.19 -27.61 -21.42
CA GLN A 310 -22.69 -28.41 -22.55
C GLN A 310 -21.54 -29.34 -22.15
N SER A 311 -20.67 -28.93 -21.21
CA SER A 311 -19.60 -29.79 -20.70
C SER A 311 -20.12 -30.89 -19.75
N THR A 312 -21.23 -30.64 -19.05
CA THR A 312 -21.84 -31.60 -18.11
C THR A 312 -22.79 -32.57 -18.81
N GLN A 313 -23.26 -32.27 -20.02
CA GLN A 313 -24.12 -33.15 -20.80
C GLN A 313 -23.24 -34.23 -21.47
N PRO A 314 -23.22 -35.48 -20.97
CA PRO A 314 -22.45 -36.53 -21.62
C PRO A 314 -23.04 -36.77 -23.01
N THR A 315 -22.20 -37.28 -23.90
CA THR A 315 -22.49 -37.75 -25.26
C THR A 315 -23.57 -38.87 -25.27
N HIS A 316 -24.79 -38.61 -24.80
CA HIS A 316 -25.90 -39.57 -24.78
C HIS A 316 -26.60 -39.70 -26.14
N GLN A 317 -26.07 -39.06 -27.19
CA GLN A 317 -26.59 -39.12 -28.55
C GLN A 317 -25.81 -40.04 -29.50
N ALA A 318 -24.90 -40.89 -28.98
CA ALA A 318 -24.13 -41.84 -29.80
C ALA A 318 -24.58 -43.32 -29.67
N VAL A 319 -25.63 -43.65 -28.91
CA VAL A 319 -26.07 -45.06 -28.72
C VAL A 319 -27.50 -45.34 -29.21
N ALA A 320 -28.27 -44.33 -29.66
CA ALA A 320 -29.68 -44.53 -30.06
C ALA A 320 -29.92 -44.67 -31.58
N LEU A 321 -28.93 -45.15 -32.36
CA LEU A 321 -29.09 -45.50 -33.78
C LEU A 321 -28.49 -46.87 -34.15
N SER A 322 -28.40 -47.79 -33.19
CA SER A 322 -27.98 -49.16 -33.47
C SER A 322 -28.75 -50.14 -32.59
N HIS A 323 -30.05 -50.30 -32.85
CA HIS A 323 -30.81 -51.53 -32.61
C HIS A 323 -32.07 -51.54 -33.46
#